data_AF-A0A846HBD7-F1
#
_entry.id   AF-A0A846HBD7-F1
#
_cell.length_a   1.000
_cell.length_b   1.000
_cell.length_c   1.000
_cell.angle_alpha   90.00
_cell.angle_beta   90.00
_cell.angle_gamma   90.00
#
_symmetry.space_group_name_H-M   'P 1'
#
loop_
_entity.id
_entity.type
_entity.pdbx_description
1 polymer ?
#
loop_
_entity_poly.entity_id
_entity_poly.type
_entity_poly.pdbx_seq_one_letter_code
_entity_poly.pdbx_strand_id
1 'polypeptide(L)'
;MVAVFHKNRRYIYTTVLRDANFSQDSDKVEHLINAIAFLNWAIIPCNAIASGDNAIASGDNAIASGDNAIASGDNAIASSDNAIASGDNAIASGDNAIASGDNAIASTCI
;
A
#
# COMPACT_ATOMS: atom_id res chain seq x y z
N MET A 1 13.71 -11.71 -34.04
CA MET A 1 13.25 -13.01 -33.51
C MET A 1 13.15 -12.86 -31.99
N VAL A 2 11.96 -12.49 -31.48
CA VAL A 2 11.72 -12.28 -30.05
C VAL A 2 10.81 -13.41 -29.59
N ALA A 3 11.28 -14.20 -28.63
CA ALA A 3 10.59 -15.38 -28.16
C ALA A 3 9.40 -14.98 -27.28
N VAL A 4 8.20 -15.41 -27.67
CA VAL A 4 6.99 -15.33 -26.84
C VAL A 4 6.97 -16.58 -25.95
N PHE A 5 7.19 -16.40 -24.64
CA PHE A 5 6.95 -17.46 -23.67
C PHE A 5 5.61 -17.23 -22.96
N HIS A 6 4.63 -18.07 -23.28
CA HIS A 6 3.36 -18.20 -22.56
C HIS A 6 3.47 -19.31 -21.52
N LYS A 7 3.71 -18.96 -20.25
CA LYS A 7 3.20 -19.71 -19.09
C LYS A 7 3.07 -18.77 -17.89
N ASN A 8 1.88 -18.76 -17.29
CA ASN A 8 1.45 -18.02 -16.10
C ASN A 8 1.27 -16.50 -16.24
N ARG A 9 0.02 -16.08 -16.04
CA ARG A 9 -0.39 -14.69 -15.84
C ARG A 9 0.37 -14.07 -14.65
N ARG A 10 1.51 -13.44 -14.90
CA ARG A 10 2.04 -12.31 -14.15
C ARG A 10 2.86 -11.47 -15.12
N TYR A 11 2.25 -10.42 -15.63
CA TYR A 11 2.96 -9.39 -16.38
C TYR A 11 3.88 -8.65 -15.42
N ILE A 12 5.13 -9.12 -15.30
CA ILE A 12 6.21 -8.34 -14.69
C ILE A 12 7.00 -7.76 -15.85
N TYR A 13 6.56 -6.62 -16.37
CA TYR A 13 7.37 -5.85 -17.32
C TYR A 13 8.33 -4.96 -16.54
N THR A 14 9.58 -5.42 -16.47
CA THR A 14 10.71 -4.64 -15.97
C THR A 14 11.26 -3.76 -17.09
N THR A 15 11.44 -2.48 -16.76
CA THR A 15 12.35 -1.48 -17.33
C THR A 15 12.29 -1.20 -18.84
N VAL A 16 11.72 -0.06 -19.24
CA VAL A 16 12.31 0.79 -20.30
C VAL A 16 12.02 2.28 -20.02
N LEU A 17 12.80 2.91 -19.13
CA LEU A 17 13.05 4.37 -19.14
C LEU A 17 14.44 4.65 -19.74
N ARG A 18 14.78 3.97 -20.83
CA ARG A 18 16.00 4.22 -21.60
C ARG A 18 15.66 4.00 -23.06
N ASP A 19 15.14 5.04 -23.69
CA ASP A 19 15.57 5.50 -25.01
C ASP A 19 14.64 6.63 -25.45
N ALA A 20 15.14 7.85 -25.33
CA ALA A 20 14.48 9.07 -25.75
C ALA A 20 14.54 9.26 -27.28
N ASN A 21 14.02 8.30 -28.04
CA ASN A 21 13.83 8.42 -29.49
C ASN A 21 12.48 7.85 -29.90
N PHE A 22 11.45 8.61 -29.52
CA PHE A 22 10.04 8.31 -29.74
C PHE A 22 9.66 8.60 -31.21
N SER A 23 9.96 7.68 -32.12
CA SER A 23 9.70 7.83 -33.55
C SER A 23 8.39 7.17 -33.99
N GLN A 24 7.48 8.02 -34.48
CA GLN A 24 6.28 7.78 -35.31
C GLN A 24 4.94 7.51 -34.59
N ASP A 25 3.89 8.08 -35.17
CA ASP A 25 2.67 8.60 -34.53
C ASP A 25 1.73 7.58 -33.86
N SER A 26 1.83 6.29 -34.20
CA SER A 26 0.98 5.22 -33.64
C SER A 26 1.42 4.79 -32.23
N ASP A 27 2.71 4.85 -31.94
CA ASP A 27 3.28 4.27 -30.71
C ASP A 27 3.06 5.21 -29.50
N LYS A 28 2.78 6.49 -29.76
CA LYS A 28 2.44 7.49 -28.74
C LYS A 28 1.11 7.17 -28.08
N VAL A 29 0.12 6.80 -28.89
CA VAL A 29 -1.25 6.52 -28.42
C VAL A 29 -1.27 5.23 -27.62
N GLU A 30 -0.58 4.18 -28.07
CA GLU A 30 -0.50 2.92 -27.34
C GLU A 30 0.29 3.06 -26.03
N HIS A 31 1.40 3.81 -26.01
CA HIS A 31 2.10 4.12 -24.76
C HIS A 31 1.29 5.01 -23.83
N LEU A 32 0.50 5.95 -24.35
CA LEU A 32 -0.40 6.76 -23.53
C LEU A 32 -1.56 5.93 -22.96
N ILE A 33 -2.15 5.04 -23.76
CA ILE A 33 -3.19 4.09 -23.33
C ILE A 33 -2.63 3.16 -22.25
N ASN A 34 -1.43 2.62 -22.44
CA ASN A 34 -0.77 1.79 -21.44
C ASN A 34 -0.44 2.59 -20.18
N ALA A 35 0.09 3.82 -20.28
CA ALA A 35 0.35 4.70 -19.14
C ALA A 35 -0.91 5.09 -18.36
N ILE A 36 -2.04 5.32 -19.02
CA ILE A 36 -3.33 5.60 -18.39
C ILE A 36 -3.90 4.32 -17.77
N ALA A 37 -3.76 3.17 -18.44
CA ALA A 37 -4.10 1.87 -17.85
C ALA A 37 -3.25 1.62 -16.59
N PHE A 38 -1.98 2.06 -16.58
CA PHE A 38 -1.09 2.05 -15.42
C PHE A 38 -1.47 3.05 -14.31
N LEU A 39 -2.35 4.01 -14.58
CA LEU A 39 -2.87 4.91 -13.56
C LEU A 39 -4.20 4.39 -12.97
N ASN A 40 -4.99 3.71 -13.80
CA ASN A 40 -6.32 3.20 -13.42
C ASN A 40 -6.29 2.00 -12.46
N TRP A 41 -5.25 1.15 -12.50
CA TRP A 41 -5.07 0.04 -11.55
C TRP A 41 -4.47 0.45 -10.20
N ALA A 42 -3.87 1.64 -10.11
CA ALA A 42 -3.16 2.12 -8.93
C ALA A 42 -4.05 2.94 -7.97
N ILE A 43 -5.30 3.22 -8.35
CA ILE A 43 -6.27 3.92 -7.50
C ILE A 43 -7.17 2.87 -6.85
N ILE A 44 -6.64 2.20 -5.82
CA ILE A 44 -7.49 1.58 -4.80
C ILE A 44 -7.76 2.71 -3.80
N PRO A 45 -9.02 3.15 -3.59
CA PRO A 45 -9.30 4.18 -2.60
C PRO A 45 -9.02 3.60 -1.21
N CYS A 46 -7.82 3.83 -0.68
CA CYS A 46 -7.50 3.58 0.71
C CYS A 46 -7.83 4.83 1.51
N ASN A 47 -8.84 4.78 2.38
CA ASN A 47 -9.14 5.88 3.31
C ASN A 47 -8.24 5.83 4.55
N ALA A 48 -6.97 5.46 4.37
CA ALA A 48 -6.02 5.29 5.45
C ALA A 48 -5.54 6.67 5.96
N ILE A 49 -5.43 6.82 7.28
CA ILE A 49 -5.01 8.05 7.94
C ILE A 49 -3.75 7.73 8.76
N ALA A 50 -2.63 8.35 8.40
CA ALA A 50 -1.40 8.35 9.20
C ALA A 50 -1.14 9.78 9.67
N SER A 51 -1.40 10.06 10.96
CA SER A 51 -1.27 11.42 11.53
C SER A 51 -0.10 11.60 12.48
N GLY A 52 0.47 10.51 13.01
CA GLY A 52 1.67 10.58 13.85
C GLY A 52 2.96 10.71 13.04
N ASP A 53 4.04 11.16 13.66
CA ASP A 53 5.34 11.29 13.00
C ASP A 53 5.87 9.90 12.61
N ASN A 54 6.27 9.74 11.33
CA ASN A 54 6.67 8.45 10.74
C ASN A 54 5.61 7.34 10.83
N ALA A 55 4.34 7.67 11.06
CA ALA A 55 3.27 6.68 11.11
C ALA A 55 3.02 6.04 9.74
N ILE A 56 2.59 4.77 9.75
CA ILE A 56 2.26 3.99 8.55
C ILE A 56 0.83 3.48 8.66
N ALA A 57 -0.04 3.87 7.74
CA ALA A 57 -1.38 3.32 7.60
C ALA A 57 -1.51 2.70 6.19
N SER A 58 -1.59 1.37 6.12
CA SER A 58 -1.55 0.61 4.85
C SER A 58 -2.82 -0.19 4.55
N GLY A 59 -3.68 -0.45 5.54
CA GLY A 59 -4.97 -1.12 5.34
C GLY A 59 -6.06 -0.15 4.89
N ASP A 60 -7.18 -0.67 4.37
CA ASP A 60 -8.34 0.17 4.04
C ASP A 60 -8.96 0.74 5.32
N ASN A 61 -9.27 2.04 5.32
CA ASN A 61 -9.73 2.80 6.50
C ASN A 61 -8.83 2.66 7.76
N ALA A 62 -7.56 2.25 7.61
CA ALA A 62 -6.63 2.12 8.73
C ALA A 62 -6.27 3.49 9.33
N ILE A 63 -6.10 3.56 10.66
CA ILE A 63 -5.77 4.80 11.38
C ILE A 63 -4.52 4.57 12.23
N ALA A 64 -3.43 5.26 11.91
CA ALA A 64 -2.20 5.31 12.69
C ALA A 64 -2.00 6.73 13.22
N SER A 65 -2.33 6.98 14.49
CA SER A 65 -2.31 8.33 15.07
C SER A 65 -1.18 8.61 16.06
N GLY A 66 -0.50 7.58 16.58
CA GLY A 66 0.70 7.74 17.42
C GLY A 66 1.99 7.86 16.61
N ASP A 67 3.06 8.34 17.25
CA ASP A 67 4.36 8.46 16.60
C ASP A 67 4.98 7.08 16.35
N ASN A 68 5.52 6.86 15.15
CA ASN A 68 5.99 5.56 14.64
C ASN A 68 4.93 4.44 14.70
N ALA A 69 3.64 4.77 14.78
CA ALA A 69 2.57 3.79 14.82
C ALA A 69 2.37 3.11 13.45
N ILE A 70 1.96 1.85 13.46
CA ILE A 70 1.73 1.05 12.25
C ILE A 70 0.33 0.44 12.30
N ALA A 71 -0.55 0.86 11.40
CA ALA A 71 -1.87 0.27 11.16
C ALA A 71 -1.89 -0.41 9.78
N SER A 72 -1.69 -1.72 9.76
CA SER A 72 -1.54 -2.49 8.51
C SER A 72 -2.77 -3.34 8.13
N GLY A 73 -3.65 -3.65 9.07
CA GLY A 73 -4.90 -4.37 8.79
C GLY A 73 -6.02 -3.43 8.33
N ASP A 74 -7.07 -3.97 7.71
CA ASP A 74 -8.24 -3.19 7.30
C ASP A 74 -9.01 -2.74 8.55
N ASN A 75 -9.38 -1.46 8.61
CA ASN A 75 -9.97 -0.78 9.78
C ASN A 75 -9.11 -0.88 11.06
N ALA A 76 -7.81 -1.18 10.94
CA ALA A 76 -6.91 -1.26 12.09
C ALA A 76 -6.67 0.14 12.69
N ILE A 77 -6.56 0.22 14.02
CA ILE A 77 -6.35 1.47 14.75
C ILE A 77 -5.11 1.32 15.64
N ALA A 78 -4.05 2.06 15.34
CA ALA A 78 -2.86 2.19 16.15
C ALA A 78 -2.79 3.62 16.72
N SER A 79 -3.27 3.81 17.95
CA SER A 79 -3.53 5.16 18.49
C SER A 79 -2.41 5.73 19.37
N SER A 80 -1.43 4.91 19.73
CA SER A 80 -0.34 5.23 20.67
C SER A 80 1.04 5.13 20.03
N ASP A 81 2.06 5.66 20.70
CA ASP A 81 3.42 5.68 20.18
C ASP A 81 4.00 4.27 20.06
N ASN A 82 4.63 4.00 18.92
CA ASN A 82 5.17 2.70 18.53
C ASN A 82 4.12 1.56 18.56
N ALA A 83 2.82 1.88 18.56
CA ALA A 83 1.76 0.88 18.55
C ALA A 83 1.65 0.21 17.17
N ILE A 84 1.37 -1.09 17.15
CA ILE A 84 1.26 -1.89 15.93
C ILE A 84 -0.09 -2.61 15.92
N ALA A 85 -0.98 -2.22 15.00
CA ALA A 85 -2.23 -2.90 14.72
C ALA A 85 -2.14 -3.57 13.33
N SER A 86 -1.89 -4.88 13.30
CA SER A 86 -1.68 -5.62 12.05
C SER A 86 -2.83 -6.53 11.63
N GLY A 87 -3.73 -6.89 12.54
CA GLY A 87 -4.94 -7.65 12.21
C GLY A 87 -6.08 -6.75 11.71
N ASP A 88 -7.06 -7.34 11.04
CA ASP A 88 -8.24 -6.60 10.59
C ASP A 88 -9.10 -6.20 11.79
N ASN A 89 -9.54 -4.95 11.85
CA ASN A 89 -10.22 -4.32 12.97
C ASN A 89 -9.43 -4.39 14.29
N ALA A 90 -8.11 -4.60 14.24
CA ALA A 90 -7.27 -4.63 15.43
C ALA A 90 -7.11 -3.24 16.03
N ILE A 91 -7.01 -3.16 17.36
CA ILE A 91 -6.84 -1.90 18.10
C ILE A 91 -5.61 -2.02 19.00
N ALA A 92 -4.60 -1.21 18.72
CA ALA A 92 -3.41 -1.05 19.55
C ALA A 92 -3.40 0.36 20.15
N SER A 93 -3.79 0.47 21.43
CA SER A 93 -3.98 1.75 22.13
C SER A 93 -3.07 1.93 23.35
N GLY A 94 -2.07 1.06 23.51
CA GLY A 94 -1.00 1.24 24.49
C GLY A 94 0.31 1.56 23.78
N ASP A 95 1.20 2.26 24.47
CA ASP A 95 2.55 2.54 23.94
C ASP A 95 3.29 1.22 23.76
N ASN A 96 3.88 1.00 22.57
CA ASN A 96 4.49 -0.26 22.16
C ASN A 96 3.52 -1.47 22.14
N ALA A 97 2.21 -1.26 22.19
CA ALA A 97 1.24 -2.34 22.13
C ALA A 97 1.20 -2.98 20.74
N ILE A 98 1.02 -4.29 20.69
CA ILE A 98 0.96 -5.06 19.44
C ILE A 98 -0.35 -5.86 19.40
N ALA A 99 -1.23 -5.48 18.49
CA ALA A 99 -2.48 -6.17 18.18
C ALA A 99 -2.38 -6.84 16.80
N SER A 100 -1.86 -8.07 16.77
CA SER A 100 -1.62 -8.80 15.51
C SER A 100 -2.77 -9.69 15.03
N GLY A 101 -3.72 -10.00 15.91
CA GLY A 101 -4.88 -10.82 15.54
C GLY A 101 -6.06 -9.97 15.06
N ASP A 102 -6.93 -10.56 14.25
CA ASP A 102 -8.17 -9.90 13.82
C ASP A 102 -9.04 -9.61 15.05
N ASN A 103 -9.54 -8.38 15.15
CA ASN A 103 -10.27 -7.86 16.30
C ASN A 103 -9.48 -7.90 17.62
N ALA A 104 -8.16 -8.10 17.58
CA ALA A 104 -7.34 -8.07 18.78
C ALA A 104 -7.31 -6.67 19.37
N ILE A 105 -7.31 -6.59 20.70
CA ILE A 105 -7.17 -5.33 21.43
C ILE A 105 -5.94 -5.45 22.32
N ALA A 106 -5.00 -4.53 22.13
CA ALA A 106 -3.80 -4.42 22.94
C ALA A 106 -3.72 -3.02 23.56
N SER A 107 -3.60 -2.96 24.88
CA SER A 107 -3.56 -1.72 25.66
C SER A 107 -2.46 -1.78 26.72
N THR A 108 -2.03 -0.61 27.21
CA THR A 108 -1.07 -0.52 28.33
C THR A 108 -1.69 -1.05 29.62
N CYS A 109 -0.90 -1.80 30.40
CA CYS A 109 -1.23 -2.16 31.79
C CYS A 109 -0.60 -1.11 32.73
N ILE A 110 -1.38 -0.62 33.70
CA ILE A 110 -0.97 0.37 34.72
C ILE A 110 -0.82 -0.33 36.07
#